data_AF-A0A2J8M977-F1
#
_entry.id   AF-A0A2J8M977-F1
#
_cell.length_a   1.000
_cell.length_b   1.000
_cell.length_c   1.000
_cell.angle_alpha   90.00
_cell.angle_beta   90.00
_cell.angle_gamma   90.00
#
_symmetry.space_group_name_H-M   'P 1'
#
loop_
_entity.id
_entity.type
_entity.pdbx_description
1 polymer ?
#
loop_
_entity_poly.entity_id
_entity_poly.type
_entity_poly.pdbx_seq_one_letter_code
_entity_poly.pdbx_strand_id
1 'polypeptide(L)'
;VWLDLLKPIVKQIRRPKHVVVKFVVKFFPPDHTQLQEELTRYLFALQVKQDLAQGRLTCNDTSAALLISHIVQSEIGDFDEALDREHLAKNKYIPQQDALEDKIVEFHHNHIGQTPAESDFQLLEIARRLEMYGIRLHPAKDREGTKINLAVANTGILVFQGFTKINAFNWAKVRKLSFKRKRFLIKLRPDANFLGWPGARSRGRLHRETT
;
A
#
# COMPACT_ATOMS: atom_id res chain seq x y z
N VAL A 1 -10.78 1.59 -11.04
CA VAL A 1 -10.18 0.89 -12.21
C VAL A 1 -9.11 1.80 -12.78
N TRP A 2 -8.00 1.26 -13.29
CA TRP A 2 -6.94 2.06 -13.91
C TRP A 2 -7.33 2.51 -15.32
N LEU A 3 -7.00 3.74 -15.69
CA LEU A 3 -7.07 4.19 -17.07
C LEU A 3 -5.97 3.51 -17.89
N ASP A 4 -6.35 2.87 -18.99
CA ASP A 4 -5.43 2.24 -19.93
C ASP A 4 -4.85 3.31 -20.87
N LEU A 5 -3.55 3.58 -20.73
CA LEU A 5 -2.87 4.64 -21.50
C LEU A 5 -2.75 4.32 -22.99
N LEU A 6 -2.96 3.05 -23.39
CA LEU A 6 -2.89 2.63 -24.80
C LEU A 6 -4.25 2.65 -25.50
N LYS A 7 -5.34 2.89 -24.77
CA LYS A 7 -6.70 2.91 -25.32
C LYS A 7 -7.27 4.33 -25.33
N PRO A 8 -8.04 4.71 -26.37
CA PRO A 8 -8.74 6.00 -26.38
C PRO A 8 -9.62 6.19 -25.14
N ILE A 9 -9.57 7.38 -24.54
CA ILE A 9 -10.32 7.72 -23.32
C ILE A 9 -11.84 7.53 -23.53
N VAL A 10 -12.36 7.89 -24.70
CA VAL A 10 -13.78 7.75 -25.07
C VAL A 10 -14.27 6.29 -25.05
N LYS A 11 -13.38 5.32 -25.19
CA LYS A 11 -13.71 3.89 -25.09
C LYS A 11 -13.73 3.38 -23.64
N GLN A 12 -13.21 4.15 -22.69
CA GLN A 12 -13.07 3.78 -21.29
C GLN A 12 -14.05 4.54 -20.39
N ILE A 13 -14.36 5.80 -20.73
CA ILE A 13 -15.23 6.69 -19.96
C ILE A 13 -16.50 6.97 -20.76
N ARG A 14 -17.63 6.34 -20.37
CA ARG A 14 -18.93 6.50 -21.06
C ARG A 14 -19.60 7.85 -20.80
N ARG A 15 -19.44 8.42 -19.61
CA ARG A 15 -20.11 9.64 -19.15
C ARG A 15 -19.11 10.57 -18.46
N PRO A 16 -18.25 11.28 -19.21
CA PRO A 16 -17.11 12.00 -18.65
C PRO A 16 -17.50 13.05 -17.60
N LYS A 17 -18.66 13.71 -17.76
CA LYS A 17 -19.18 14.68 -16.78
C LYS A 17 -19.51 14.09 -15.41
N HIS A 18 -19.65 12.77 -15.30
CA HIS A 18 -19.99 12.06 -14.07
C HIS A 18 -18.85 11.15 -13.57
N VAL A 19 -17.66 11.26 -14.17
CA VAL A 19 -16.51 10.42 -13.81
C VAL A 19 -15.40 11.30 -13.25
N VAL A 20 -15.03 11.02 -12.01
CA VAL A 20 -13.86 11.62 -11.36
C VAL A 20 -12.67 10.70 -11.56
N VAL A 21 -11.61 11.23 -12.17
CA VAL A 21 -10.31 10.55 -12.26
C VAL A 21 -9.43 11.09 -11.14
N LYS A 22 -8.77 10.19 -10.42
CA LYS A 22 -7.82 10.54 -9.36
C LYS A 22 -6.41 10.21 -9.83
N PHE A 23 -5.49 11.14 -9.67
CA PHE A 23 -4.07 10.87 -9.83
C PHE A 23 -3.58 10.14 -8.58
N VAL A 24 -3.03 8.95 -8.75
CA VAL A 24 -2.61 8.04 -7.66
C VAL A 24 -1.40 7.21 -8.09
N VAL A 25 -0.61 6.76 -7.11
CA VAL A 25 0.55 5.91 -7.35
C VAL A 25 0.10 4.50 -7.78
N LYS A 26 0.68 4.03 -8.89
CA LYS A 26 0.40 2.70 -9.45
C LYS A 26 1.46 1.66 -9.09
N PHE A 27 2.74 2.08 -9.04
CA PHE A 27 3.87 1.21 -8.78
C PHE A 27 4.68 1.78 -7.63
N PHE A 28 4.81 1.00 -6.55
CA PHE A 28 5.56 1.37 -5.36
C PHE A 28 6.95 0.73 -5.45
N PRO A 29 8.04 1.54 -5.51
CA PRO A 29 9.39 1.01 -5.56
C PRO A 29 9.81 0.41 -4.20
N PRO A 30 10.75 -0.55 -4.16
CA PRO A 30 11.31 -1.05 -2.91
C PRO A 30 12.11 0.00 -2.14
N ASP A 31 12.70 0.95 -2.87
CA ASP A 31 13.69 1.89 -2.37
C ASP A 31 13.32 3.29 -2.86
N HIS A 32 13.01 4.18 -1.90
CA HIS A 32 12.58 5.55 -2.19
C HIS A 32 13.77 6.49 -2.38
N THR A 33 14.98 6.10 -1.97
CA THR A 33 16.19 6.88 -2.23
C THR A 33 16.49 7.01 -3.72
N GLN A 34 15.91 6.12 -4.54
CA GLN A 34 16.01 6.17 -6.00
C GLN A 34 15.11 7.23 -6.65
N LEU A 35 14.11 7.74 -5.92
CA LEU A 35 13.28 8.85 -6.40
C LEU A 35 14.11 10.13 -6.36
N GLN A 36 14.62 10.55 -7.51
CA GLN A 36 15.54 11.69 -7.63
C GLN A 36 14.84 13.03 -7.33
N GLU A 37 13.66 13.21 -7.91
CA GLU A 37 12.90 14.47 -7.82
C GLU A 37 12.18 14.60 -6.49
N GLU A 38 12.34 15.75 -5.83
CA GLU A 38 11.62 16.11 -4.61
C GLU A 38 10.11 16.07 -4.80
N LEU A 39 9.62 16.63 -5.91
CA LEU A 39 8.20 16.59 -6.27
C LEU A 39 7.66 15.16 -6.34
N THR A 40 8.47 14.19 -6.79
CA THR A 40 8.03 12.80 -6.83
C THR A 40 7.91 12.23 -5.41
N ARG A 41 8.88 12.50 -4.53
CA ARG A 41 8.81 12.09 -3.12
C ARG A 41 7.60 12.69 -2.42
N TYR A 42 7.33 13.98 -2.61
CA TYR A 42 6.13 14.66 -2.12
C TYR A 42 4.83 13.98 -2.58
N LEU A 43 4.71 13.64 -3.87
CA LEU A 43 3.52 12.93 -4.39
C LEU A 43 3.36 11.53 -3.78
N PHE A 44 4.46 10.84 -3.46
CA PHE A 44 4.42 9.58 -2.73
C PHE A 44 4.01 9.78 -1.26
N ALA A 45 4.50 10.83 -0.59
CA ALA A 45 4.11 11.19 0.77
C ALA A 45 2.60 11.48 0.86
N LEU A 46 2.05 12.23 -0.09
CA LEU A 46 0.61 12.44 -0.22
C LEU A 46 -0.17 11.14 -0.45
N GLN A 47 0.38 10.19 -1.20
CA GLN A 47 -0.24 8.88 -1.38
C GLN A 47 -0.27 8.08 -0.08
N VAL A 48 0.80 8.15 0.73
CA VAL A 48 0.86 7.52 2.06
C VAL A 48 -0.16 8.15 2.99
N LYS A 49 -0.23 9.49 3.06
CA LYS A 49 -1.27 10.23 3.80
C LYS A 49 -2.67 9.76 3.40
N GLN A 50 -2.94 9.65 2.11
CA GLN A 50 -4.23 9.19 1.60
C GLN A 50 -4.52 7.73 1.98
N ASP A 51 -3.51 6.86 1.97
CA ASP A 51 -3.67 5.45 2.30
C ASP A 51 -3.88 5.21 3.79
N LEU A 52 -3.29 6.03 4.68
CA LEU A 52 -3.57 6.04 6.12
C LEU A 52 -5.03 6.43 6.37
N ALA A 53 -5.46 7.58 5.82
CA ALA A 53 -6.82 8.10 6.03
C ALA A 53 -7.91 7.15 5.52
N GLN A 54 -7.61 6.37 4.48
CA GLN A 54 -8.54 5.42 3.87
C GLN A 54 -8.41 4.00 4.44
N GLY A 55 -7.58 3.78 5.47
CA GLY A 55 -7.38 2.48 6.11
C GLY A 55 -6.73 1.43 5.20
N ARG A 56 -6.05 1.85 4.13
CA ARG A 56 -5.31 0.95 3.24
C ARG A 56 -3.91 0.65 3.74
N LEU A 57 -3.28 1.61 4.41
CA LEU A 57 -2.00 1.43 5.08
C LEU A 57 -2.26 1.22 6.57
N THR A 58 -2.48 -0.04 6.97
CA THR A 58 -2.64 -0.39 8.39
C THR A 58 -1.28 -0.64 9.03
N CYS A 59 -1.07 -0.11 10.23
CA CYS A 59 0.12 -0.34 11.05
C CYS A 59 -0.23 -0.24 12.52
N ASN A 60 0.75 -0.46 13.42
CA ASN A 60 0.55 -0.26 14.84
C ASN A 60 0.46 1.24 15.19
N ASP A 61 -0.14 1.53 16.34
CA ASP A 61 -0.39 2.88 16.84
C ASP A 61 0.87 3.75 16.92
N THR A 62 2.00 3.17 17.33
CA THR A 62 3.30 3.88 17.35
C THR A 62 3.73 4.32 15.97
N SER A 63 3.64 3.43 14.97
CA SER A 63 4.03 3.73 13.59
C SER A 63 3.06 4.73 12.96
N ALA A 64 1.75 4.59 13.24
CA ALA A 64 0.74 5.53 12.76
C ALA A 64 0.99 6.93 13.31
N ALA A 65 1.20 7.07 14.62
CA ALA A 65 1.50 8.36 15.25
C ALA A 65 2.79 8.98 14.69
N LEU A 66 3.85 8.19 14.53
CA LEU A 66 5.11 8.67 13.96
C LEU A 66 4.96 9.13 12.51
N LEU A 67 4.25 8.37 11.67
CA LEU A 67 3.96 8.78 10.29
C LEU A 67 3.18 10.11 10.27
N ILE A 68 2.14 10.22 11.09
CA ILE A 68 1.32 11.44 11.15
C ILE A 68 2.15 12.63 11.63
N SER A 69 3.06 12.45 12.60
CA SER A 69 3.92 13.54 13.07
C SER A 69 4.81 14.15 11.98
N HIS A 70 5.32 13.33 11.04
CA HIS A 70 6.05 13.85 9.88
C HIS A 70 5.13 14.54 8.87
N ILE A 71 3.88 14.07 8.72
CA ILE A 71 2.88 14.78 7.89
C ILE A 71 2.59 16.16 8.49
N VAL A 72 2.41 16.24 9.81
CA VAL A 72 2.17 17.50 10.52
C VAL A 72 3.37 18.44 10.34
N GLN A 73 4.59 17.99 10.61
CA GLN A 73 5.81 18.78 10.40
C GLN A 73 5.91 19.32 8.96
N SER A 74 5.58 18.51 7.95
CA SER A 74 5.62 18.94 6.55
C SER A 74 4.57 20.00 6.18
N GLU A 75 3.45 20.06 6.93
CA GLU A 75 2.31 20.92 6.63
C GLU A 75 2.31 22.23 7.41
N ILE A 76 2.71 22.19 8.69
CA ILE A 76 2.63 23.34 9.60
C ILE A 76 3.99 23.79 10.14
N GLY A 77 5.07 23.07 9.84
CA GLY A 77 6.41 23.39 10.34
C GLY A 77 6.63 22.90 11.77
N ASP A 78 7.52 23.58 12.51
CA ASP A 78 7.92 23.18 13.86
C ASP A 78 6.75 23.16 14.86
N PHE A 79 6.88 22.28 15.84
CA PHE A 79 5.90 22.07 16.90
C PHE A 79 5.50 23.37 17.63
N ASP A 80 4.18 23.59 17.73
CA ASP A 80 3.54 24.56 18.61
C ASP A 80 2.26 23.92 19.18
N GLU A 81 2.13 23.87 20.50
CA GLU A 81 1.06 23.09 21.13
C GLU A 81 -0.35 23.55 20.72
N ALA A 82 -0.58 24.85 20.57
CA ALA A 82 -1.88 25.38 20.20
C ALA A 82 -2.20 25.09 18.73
N LEU A 83 -1.23 25.32 17.84
CA LEU A 83 -1.35 25.08 16.41
C LEU A 83 -1.54 23.60 16.08
N ASP A 84 -0.79 22.71 16.74
CA ASP A 84 -0.89 21.25 16.58
C ASP A 84 -2.29 20.75 16.93
N ARG A 85 -2.80 21.12 18.12
CA ARG A 85 -4.12 20.70 18.59
C ARG A 85 -5.22 21.22 17.66
N GLU A 86 -5.13 22.47 17.22
CA GLU A 86 -6.07 23.04 16.25
C GLU A 86 -6.02 22.31 14.90
N HIS A 87 -4.82 22.00 14.41
CA HIS A 87 -4.60 21.33 13.13
C HIS A 87 -5.11 19.90 13.14
N LEU A 88 -4.81 19.13 14.18
CA LEU A 88 -5.27 17.74 14.37
C LEU A 88 -6.79 17.67 14.60
N ALA A 89 -7.39 18.67 15.24
CA ALA A 89 -8.85 18.75 15.35
C ALA A 89 -9.53 18.94 13.97
N LYS A 90 -8.93 19.76 13.10
CA LYS A 90 -9.47 20.06 11.76
C LYS A 90 -9.17 18.99 10.71
N ASN A 91 -8.05 18.28 10.85
CA ASN A 91 -7.56 17.32 9.86
C ASN A 91 -7.51 15.90 10.45
N LYS A 92 -8.22 14.97 9.82
CA LYS A 92 -8.21 13.54 10.20
C LYS A 92 -7.34 12.73 9.23
N TYR A 93 -6.20 12.26 9.74
CA TYR A 93 -5.21 11.46 9.02
C TYR A 93 -5.44 9.95 9.17
N ILE A 94 -6.15 9.52 10.21
CA ILE A 94 -6.52 8.12 10.47
C ILE A 94 -7.88 8.06 11.20
N PRO A 95 -8.69 6.98 11.06
CA PRO A 95 -10.02 6.92 11.68
C PRO A 95 -10.02 6.99 13.22
N GLN A 96 -9.00 6.48 13.91
CA GLN A 96 -8.89 6.49 15.38
C GLN A 96 -7.89 7.54 15.88
N GLN A 97 -7.80 8.69 15.21
CA GLN A 97 -6.78 9.69 15.49
C GLN A 97 -6.81 10.20 16.94
N ASP A 98 -7.99 10.43 17.52
CA ASP A 98 -8.15 11.06 18.84
C ASP A 98 -7.41 10.28 19.95
N ALA A 99 -7.33 8.95 19.82
CA ALA A 99 -6.59 8.10 20.77
C ALA A 99 -5.06 8.19 20.61
N LEU A 100 -4.59 8.78 19.52
CA LEU A 100 -3.17 8.90 19.16
C LEU A 100 -2.65 10.34 19.25
N GLU A 101 -3.50 11.35 19.48
CA GLU A 101 -3.12 12.76 19.38
C GLU A 101 -1.94 13.12 20.30
N ASP A 102 -1.98 12.72 21.57
CA ASP A 102 -0.88 13.00 22.51
C ASP A 102 0.46 12.42 22.03
N LYS A 103 0.41 11.24 21.40
CA LYS A 103 1.60 10.57 20.86
C LYS A 103 2.08 11.20 19.55
N ILE A 104 1.16 11.70 18.73
CA ILE A 104 1.50 12.44 17.51
C ILE A 104 2.25 13.72 17.91
N VAL A 105 1.71 14.45 18.89
CA VAL A 105 2.31 15.67 19.44
C VAL A 105 3.68 15.39 20.07
N GLU A 106 3.80 14.31 20.86
CA GLU A 106 5.08 13.87 21.43
C GLU A 106 6.14 13.63 20.35
N PHE A 107 5.78 12.95 19.25
CA PHE A 107 6.72 12.75 18.15
C PHE A 107 7.03 14.04 17.39
N HIS A 108 6.04 14.90 17.16
CA HIS A 108 6.22 16.16 16.43
C HIS A 108 7.24 17.08 17.11
N HIS A 109 7.25 17.13 18.45
CA HIS A 109 8.24 17.87 19.22
C HIS A 109 9.70 17.47 18.90
N ASN A 110 9.93 16.26 18.38
CA ASN A 110 11.27 15.78 18.03
C ASN A 110 11.71 16.13 16.60
N HIS A 111 10.87 16.82 15.81
CA HIS A 111 11.13 17.12 14.40
C HIS A 111 11.53 18.58 14.13
N ILE A 112 11.78 19.36 15.18
CA ILE A 112 12.13 20.79 15.08
C ILE A 112 13.30 21.01 14.10
N GLY A 113 13.10 21.95 13.18
CA GLY A 113 14.06 22.33 12.14
C GLY A 113 14.03 21.44 10.91
N GLN A 114 13.22 20.37 10.87
CA GLN A 114 13.06 19.55 9.67
C GLN A 114 12.25 20.30 8.62
N THR A 115 12.79 20.37 7.41
CA THR A 115 12.08 20.90 6.24
C THR A 115 10.96 19.96 5.78
N PRO A 116 9.99 20.44 4.98
CA PRO A 116 8.98 19.57 4.40
C PRO A 116 9.56 18.41 3.57
N ALA A 117 10.61 18.67 2.80
CA ALA A 117 11.28 17.64 1.98
C ALA A 117 11.95 16.55 2.82
N GLU A 118 12.55 16.91 3.96
CA GLU A 118 13.12 15.94 4.92
C GLU A 118 12.01 15.14 5.61
N SER A 119 10.91 15.80 5.99
CA SER A 119 9.74 15.15 6.59
C SER A 119 9.10 14.13 5.63
N ASP A 120 8.91 14.50 4.36
CA ASP A 120 8.45 13.59 3.30
C ASP A 120 9.39 12.39 3.16
N PHE A 121 10.70 12.62 3.19
CA PHE A 121 11.68 11.55 3.11
C PHE A 121 11.58 10.58 4.29
N GLN A 122 11.51 11.09 5.53
CA GLN A 122 11.35 10.25 6.72
C GLN A 122 10.03 9.47 6.71
N LEU A 123 8.94 10.11 6.28
CA LEU A 123 7.64 9.46 6.12
C LEU A 123 7.76 8.24 5.19
N LEU A 124 8.41 8.39 4.03
CA LEU A 124 8.60 7.30 3.08
C LEU A 124 9.53 6.19 3.62
N GLU A 125 10.57 6.55 4.37
CA GLU A 125 11.50 5.62 5.00
C GLU A 125 10.84 4.74 6.06
N ILE A 126 9.89 5.29 6.81
CA ILE A 126 9.07 4.55 7.77
C ILE A 126 8.03 3.71 7.00
N ALA A 127 7.28 4.34 6.09
CA ALA A 127 6.18 3.71 5.38
C ALA A 127 6.63 2.48 4.60
N ARG A 128 7.77 2.52 3.91
CA ARG A 128 8.28 1.39 3.11
C ARG A 128 8.58 0.11 3.91
N ARG A 129 8.73 0.22 5.24
CA ARG A 129 8.98 -0.92 6.14
C ARG A 129 7.69 -1.60 6.58
N LEU A 130 6.54 -0.96 6.36
CA LEU A 130 5.24 -1.50 6.73
C LEU A 130 4.80 -2.60 5.75
N GLU A 131 4.23 -3.68 6.30
CA GLU A 131 3.77 -4.82 5.50
C GLU A 131 2.68 -4.44 4.48
N MET A 132 1.86 -3.45 4.80
CA MET A 132 0.76 -2.97 3.96
C MET A 132 1.15 -1.84 3.00
N TYR A 133 2.44 -1.47 2.95
CA TYR A 133 2.92 -0.42 2.07
C TYR A 133 2.72 -0.74 0.58
N GLY A 134 1.99 0.13 -0.13
CA GLY A 134 1.66 -0.07 -1.54
C GLY A 134 0.75 -1.26 -1.83
N ILE A 135 0.22 -1.93 -0.80
CA ILE A 135 -0.60 -3.11 -0.94
C ILE A 135 -2.04 -2.72 -1.31
N ARG A 136 -2.57 -3.38 -2.34
CA ARG A 136 -3.98 -3.32 -2.74
C ARG A 136 -4.56 -4.72 -2.72
N LEU A 137 -5.41 -4.97 -1.74
CA LEU A 137 -6.01 -6.28 -1.51
C LEU A 137 -7.12 -6.57 -2.53
N HIS A 138 -7.10 -7.78 -3.08
CA HIS A 138 -8.11 -8.33 -3.96
C HIS A 138 -8.73 -9.57 -3.32
N PRO A 139 -9.98 -9.49 -2.83
CA PRO A 139 -10.65 -10.63 -2.21
C PRO A 139 -10.70 -11.86 -3.12
N ALA A 140 -10.44 -13.02 -2.53
CA ALA A 140 -10.46 -14.31 -3.17
C ALA A 140 -10.75 -15.42 -2.14
N LYS A 141 -10.89 -16.64 -2.64
CA LYS A 141 -11.00 -17.89 -1.89
C LYS A 141 -9.95 -18.86 -2.41
N ASP A 142 -9.37 -19.65 -1.53
CA ASP A 142 -8.50 -20.73 -1.94
C ASP A 142 -9.27 -21.96 -2.46
N ARG A 143 -8.64 -23.13 -2.50
CA ARG A 143 -9.31 -24.38 -2.90
C ARG A 143 -10.25 -24.91 -1.84
N GLU A 144 -9.97 -24.61 -0.59
CA GLU A 144 -10.69 -25.09 0.59
C GLU A 144 -11.88 -24.17 0.92
N GLY A 145 -11.96 -23.01 0.26
CA GLY A 145 -13.02 -22.03 0.43
C GLY A 145 -12.67 -20.94 1.45
N THR A 146 -11.46 -20.98 2.00
CA THR A 146 -10.95 -20.00 2.97
C THR A 146 -10.86 -18.63 2.30
N LYS A 147 -11.43 -17.63 2.95
CA LYS A 147 -11.35 -16.24 2.50
C LYS A 147 -9.92 -15.73 2.64
N ILE A 148 -9.35 -15.30 1.52
CA ILE A 148 -8.01 -14.74 1.42
C ILE A 148 -8.05 -13.44 0.62
N ASN A 149 -6.98 -12.67 0.69
CA ASN A 149 -6.75 -11.54 -0.19
C ASN A 149 -5.49 -11.78 -1.02
N LEU A 150 -5.57 -11.51 -2.31
CA LEU A 150 -4.40 -11.47 -3.20
C LEU A 150 -3.93 -10.04 -3.35
N ALA A 151 -2.62 -9.82 -3.38
CA ALA A 151 -2.03 -8.55 -3.74
C ALA A 151 -0.84 -8.77 -4.68
N VAL A 152 -0.40 -7.69 -5.32
CA VAL A 152 0.79 -7.70 -6.16
C VAL A 152 1.76 -6.65 -5.65
N ALA A 153 3.04 -6.99 -5.63
CA ALA A 153 4.12 -6.10 -5.24
C ALA A 153 5.30 -6.26 -6.22
N ASN A 154 6.31 -5.41 -6.08
CA ASN A 154 7.56 -5.52 -6.83
C ASN A 154 8.25 -6.89 -6.64
N THR A 155 8.07 -7.56 -5.49
CA THR A 155 8.66 -8.86 -5.19
C THR A 155 7.90 -10.04 -5.78
N GLY A 156 6.58 -9.91 -6.02
CA GLY A 156 5.76 -11.04 -6.44
C GLY A 156 4.27 -10.87 -6.21
N ILE A 157 3.57 -12.01 -6.20
CA ILE A 157 2.18 -12.10 -5.75
C ILE A 157 2.16 -12.46 -4.28
N LEU A 158 1.39 -11.73 -3.49
CA LEU A 158 1.26 -11.91 -2.07
C LEU A 158 -0.13 -12.49 -1.75
N VAL A 159 -0.20 -13.31 -0.72
CA VAL A 159 -1.44 -13.88 -0.19
C VAL A 159 -1.58 -13.48 1.26
N PHE A 160 -2.75 -12.93 1.61
CA PHE A 160 -3.08 -12.45 2.94
C PHE A 160 -4.33 -13.17 3.47
N GLN A 161 -4.39 -13.33 4.78
CA GLN A 161 -5.61 -13.66 5.51
C GLN A 161 -5.92 -12.48 6.44
N GLY A 162 -7.04 -11.79 6.19
CA GLY A 162 -7.23 -10.45 6.74
C GLY A 162 -6.14 -9.49 6.22
N PHE A 163 -5.40 -8.88 7.14
CA PHE A 163 -4.23 -8.02 6.88
C PHE A 163 -2.88 -8.70 7.12
N THR A 164 -2.87 -9.97 7.53
CA THR A 164 -1.64 -10.73 7.80
C THR A 164 -1.20 -11.47 6.56
N LYS A 165 0.06 -11.27 6.13
CA LYS A 165 0.63 -12.00 5.00
C LYS A 165 0.88 -13.46 5.38
N ILE A 166 0.30 -14.39 4.62
CA ILE A 166 0.45 -15.84 4.84
C ILE A 166 1.35 -16.52 3.81
N ASN A 167 1.53 -15.92 2.62
CA ASN A 167 2.38 -16.49 1.58
C ASN A 167 2.86 -15.44 0.58
N ALA A 168 3.96 -15.72 -0.12
CA ALA A 168 4.50 -14.91 -1.19
C ALA A 168 5.07 -15.77 -2.33
N PHE A 169 4.63 -15.51 -3.55
CA PHE A 169 5.13 -16.11 -4.78
C PHE A 169 6.05 -15.11 -5.49
N ASN A 170 7.35 -15.21 -5.24
CA ASN A 170 8.35 -14.37 -5.90
C ASN A 170 8.27 -14.54 -7.43
N TRP A 171 8.45 -13.45 -8.19
CA TRP A 171 8.46 -13.48 -9.65
C TRP A 171 9.38 -14.54 -10.25
N ALA A 172 10.54 -14.80 -9.65
CA ALA A 172 11.47 -15.84 -10.07
C ALA A 172 10.83 -17.25 -10.05
N LYS A 173 9.93 -17.51 -9.09
CA LYS A 173 9.19 -18.78 -8.96
C LYS A 173 7.93 -18.82 -9.82
N VAL A 174 7.41 -17.68 -10.27
CA VAL A 174 6.20 -17.62 -11.11
C VAL A 174 6.55 -17.93 -12.56
N ARG A 175 5.88 -18.94 -13.12
CA ARG A 175 6.06 -19.37 -14.52
C ARG A 175 5.00 -18.78 -15.44
N LYS A 176 3.75 -18.73 -14.99
CA LYS A 176 2.63 -18.22 -15.78
C LYS A 176 1.49 -17.76 -14.86
N LEU A 177 0.94 -16.60 -15.16
CA LEU A 177 -0.34 -16.13 -14.62
C LEU A 177 -1.42 -16.32 -15.67
N SER A 178 -2.60 -16.74 -15.23
CA SER A 178 -3.77 -16.86 -16.11
C SER A 178 -5.05 -16.77 -15.29
N PHE A 179 -6.15 -16.47 -15.96
CA PHE A 179 -7.46 -16.54 -15.35
C PHE A 179 -8.44 -17.28 -16.28
N LYS A 180 -9.44 -17.96 -15.69
CA LYS A 180 -10.53 -18.59 -16.42
C LYS A 180 -11.84 -18.33 -15.69
N ARG A 181 -12.72 -17.54 -16.30
CA ARG A 181 -13.91 -16.96 -15.64
C ARG A 181 -13.48 -16.25 -14.36
N LYS A 182 -14.06 -16.61 -13.21
CA LYS A 182 -13.73 -16.07 -11.89
C LYS A 182 -12.54 -16.74 -11.20
N ARG A 183 -11.76 -17.60 -11.88
CA ARG A 183 -10.62 -18.31 -11.26
C ARG A 183 -9.30 -17.69 -11.67
N PHE A 184 -8.43 -17.42 -10.71
CA PHE A 184 -7.08 -16.94 -10.92
C PHE A 184 -6.08 -18.08 -10.67
N LEU A 185 -5.18 -18.31 -11.63
CA LEU A 185 -4.25 -19.43 -11.61
C LEU A 185 -2.81 -18.91 -11.66
N ILE A 186 -2.05 -19.26 -10.62
CA ILE A 186 -0.62 -19.02 -10.51
C ILE A 186 0.07 -20.35 -10.78
N LYS A 187 0.79 -20.46 -11.90
CA LYS A 187 1.61 -21.63 -12.20
C LYS A 187 3.04 -21.33 -11.80
N LEU A 188 3.59 -22.13 -10.89
CA LEU A 188 4.97 -22.02 -10.45
C LEU A 188 5.92 -22.77 -11.38
N ARG A 189 7.20 -22.36 -11.37
CA ARG A 189 8.28 -23.12 -12.00
C ARG A 189 8.48 -24.43 -11.23
N PRO A 190 8.82 -25.54 -11.90
CA PRO A 190 9.29 -26.73 -11.20
C PRO A 190 10.60 -26.36 -10.49
N ASP A 191 10.71 -26.67 -9.20
CA ASP A 191 11.97 -26.50 -8.47
C ASP A 191 12.99 -27.53 -9.00
N ALA A 192 14.22 -27.10 -9.31
CA ALA A 192 15.29 -27.99 -9.77
C ALA A 192 15.70 -29.04 -8.72
N ASN A 193 15.33 -28.85 -7.45
CA ASN A 193 15.67 -29.74 -6.33
C ASN A 193 14.61 -30.83 -6.05
N PHE A 194 13.54 -30.94 -6.85
CA PHE A 194 12.49 -31.97 -6.67
C PHE A 194 12.64 -33.19 -7.59
N LEU A 195 13.80 -33.38 -8.21
CA LEU A 195 14.10 -34.55 -9.06
C LEU A 195 14.35 -35.87 -8.29
N GLY A 196 13.98 -35.94 -7.00
CA GLY A 196 14.30 -37.09 -6.13
C GLY A 196 13.12 -37.83 -5.45
N TRP A 197 11.85 -37.48 -5.67
CA TRP A 197 10.74 -38.21 -5.01
C TRP A 197 9.50 -38.36 -5.91
N PRO A 198 9.02 -39.60 -6.19
CA PRO A 198 7.82 -39.80 -6.97
C PRO A 198 6.58 -39.51 -6.11
N GLY A 199 5.94 -38.35 -6.29
CA GLY A 199 4.65 -38.06 -5.64
C GLY A 199 4.13 -36.61 -5.63
N ALA A 200 4.95 -35.59 -5.88
CA ALA A 200 4.52 -34.21 -5.65
C ALA A 200 3.84 -33.54 -6.87
N ARG A 201 2.50 -33.62 -6.97
CA ARG A 201 1.69 -32.71 -7.82
C ARG A 201 0.92 -31.70 -6.97
N SER A 202 1.60 -30.70 -6.42
CA SER A 202 0.93 -29.54 -5.83
C SER A 202 0.62 -28.49 -6.91
N ARG A 203 -0.52 -28.63 -7.60
CA ARG A 203 -1.11 -27.49 -8.33
C ARG A 203 -1.68 -26.55 -7.27
N GLY A 204 -1.41 -25.24 -7.31
CA GLY A 204 -2.23 -24.21 -6.65
C GLY A 204 -3.35 -23.74 -7.58
N ARG A 205 -4.58 -23.54 -7.09
CA ARG A 205 -5.73 -23.02 -7.87
C ARG A 205 -6.51 -22.15 -6.91
N LEU A 206 -6.68 -20.87 -7.18
CA LEU A 206 -7.42 -19.96 -6.31
C LEU A 206 -8.69 -19.48 -7.06
N HIS A 207 -9.80 -19.35 -6.35
CA HIS A 207 -11.07 -18.86 -6.90
C HIS A 207 -11.26 -17.41 -6.45
N ARG A 208 -11.62 -16.50 -7.34
CA ARG A 208 -11.92 -15.11 -6.97
C ARG A 208 -13.43 -14.98 -6.79
N GLU A 209 -13.87 -14.32 -5.73
CA GLU A 209 -15.24 -13.82 -5.64
C GLU A 209 -15.31 -12.45 -6.32
N THR A 210 -16.31 -12.24 -7.16
CA THR A 210 -16.72 -10.90 -7.57
C THR A 210 -18.00 -10.59 -6.79
N THR A 211 -18.00 -9.44 -6.13
CA THR A 211 -19.20 -8.67 -5.83
C THR A 211 -20.04 -8.45 -7.08
#